data_AF-A0A7S0XVJ2-F1
#
_entry.id   AF-A0A7S0XVJ2-F1
#
_cell.length_a   1.000
_cell.length_b   1.000
_cell.length_c   1.000
_cell.angle_alpha   90.00
_cell.angle_beta   90.00
_cell.angle_gamma   90.00
#
_symmetry.space_group_name_H-M   'P 1'
#
loop_
_entity.id
_entity.type
_entity.pdbx_description
1 polymer ?
#
loop_
_entity_poly.entity_id
_entity_poly.type
_entity_poly.pdbx_seq_one_letter_code
_entity_poly.pdbx_strand_id
1 'polypeptide(L)'
;NAPPELLRIYFQVPNICTRITDDMKNTILWGVDRSNDVTRLRDFFSRVDDLYQDMKYQQWLNRNTVTVLIRKIGKVADFCYLGNVILMNIMLLVFFKWRPPLDSDPDATWNELMHVQL
;
A
#
# COMPACT_ATOMS: atom_id res chain seq x y z
N ASN A 1 -7.21 54.31 14.96
CA ASN A 1 -6.83 53.00 14.41
C ASN A 1 -8.08 52.15 14.29
N ALA A 2 -8.61 52.00 13.08
CA ALA A 2 -9.76 51.12 12.84
C ALA A 2 -9.33 49.65 13.01
N PRO A 3 -10.20 48.77 13.55
CA PRO A 3 -9.92 47.34 13.66
C PRO A 3 -9.83 46.70 12.26
N PRO A 4 -9.07 45.61 12.09
CA PRO A 4 -8.96 44.92 10.81
C PRO A 4 -10.33 44.36 10.39
N GLU A 5 -10.82 44.76 9.23
CA GLU A 5 -12.07 44.26 8.66
C GLU A 5 -11.83 42.92 7.93
N LEU A 6 -12.73 41.96 8.16
CA LEU A 6 -12.69 40.66 7.51
C LEU A 6 -13.17 40.79 6.05
N LEU A 7 -12.23 40.61 5.11
CA LEU A 7 -12.52 40.57 3.69
C LEU A 7 -12.93 39.16 3.25
N ARG A 8 -14.02 39.04 2.48
CA ARG A 8 -14.41 37.80 1.81
C ARG A 8 -14.01 37.85 0.33
N ILE A 9 -13.22 36.87 -0.11
CA ILE A 9 -12.74 36.75 -1.48
C ILE A 9 -13.38 35.52 -2.13
N TYR A 10 -13.89 35.67 -3.35
CA TYR A 10 -14.43 34.58 -4.16
C TYR A 10 -13.48 34.27 -5.33
N PHE A 11 -13.27 32.98 -5.60
CA PHE A 11 -12.46 32.51 -6.72
C PHE A 11 -13.10 31.27 -7.34
N GLN A 12 -12.77 31.02 -8.61
CA GLN A 12 -13.20 29.79 -9.28
C GLN A 12 -12.26 28.63 -8.91
N VAL A 13 -12.84 27.47 -8.64
CA VAL A 13 -12.07 26.27 -8.33
C VAL A 13 -11.39 25.75 -9.61
N PRO A 14 -10.07 25.55 -9.61
CA PRO A 14 -9.37 25.07 -10.81
C PRO A 14 -9.65 23.59 -11.06
N ASN A 15 -9.64 23.19 -12.35
CA ASN A 15 -9.97 21.82 -12.78
C ASN A 15 -9.08 20.73 -12.15
N ILE A 16 -7.84 21.07 -11.75
CA ILE A 16 -6.91 20.15 -11.09
C ILE A 16 -7.47 19.60 -9.77
N CYS A 17 -8.28 20.37 -9.05
CA CYS A 17 -8.89 19.95 -7.79
C CYS A 17 -9.88 18.79 -7.93
N THR A 18 -10.40 18.54 -9.15
CA THR A 18 -11.27 17.39 -9.44
C THR A 18 -10.54 16.05 -9.25
N ARG A 19 -9.21 16.06 -9.24
CA ARG A 19 -8.36 14.86 -9.16
C ARG A 19 -8.06 14.43 -7.72
N ILE A 20 -8.49 15.22 -6.74
CA ILE A 20 -8.32 14.89 -5.33
C ILE A 20 -9.19 13.69 -5.01
N THR A 21 -8.59 12.61 -4.53
CA THR A 21 -9.34 11.46 -4.00
C THR A 21 -9.68 11.68 -2.53
N ASP A 22 -10.75 11.03 -2.06
CA ASP A 22 -11.13 11.08 -0.63
C ASP A 22 -10.00 10.56 0.28
N ASP A 23 -9.20 9.62 -0.22
CA ASP A 23 -8.04 9.08 0.48
C ASP A 23 -6.94 10.14 0.73
N MET A 24 -6.65 10.97 -0.29
CA MET A 24 -5.70 12.09 -0.14
C MET A 24 -6.22 13.13 0.86
N LYS A 25 -7.52 13.41 0.83
CA LYS A 25 -8.17 14.30 1.80
C LYS A 25 -8.07 13.75 3.22
N ASN A 26 -8.32 12.46 3.40
CA ASN A 26 -8.20 11.78 4.69
C ASN A 26 -6.75 11.80 5.20
N THR A 27 -5.77 11.58 4.32
CA THR A 27 -4.35 11.65 4.67
C THR A 27 -3.95 13.02 5.22
N ILE A 28 -4.42 14.12 4.64
CA ILE A 28 -4.16 15.47 5.20
C ILE A 28 -4.95 15.68 6.49
N LEU A 29 -6.23 15.29 6.51
CA LEU A 29 -7.09 15.49 7.67
C LEU A 29 -6.51 14.83 8.93
N TRP A 30 -6.03 13.59 8.79
CA TRP A 30 -5.50 12.78 9.90
C TRP A 30 -3.98 12.93 10.09
N GLY A 31 -3.26 13.38 9.07
CA GLY A 31 -1.80 13.49 9.10
C GLY A 31 -1.26 14.78 9.70
N VAL A 32 -2.07 15.85 9.78
CA VAL A 32 -1.60 17.14 10.32
C VAL A 32 -1.41 17.07 11.84
N ASP A 33 -0.24 17.48 12.31
CA ASP A 33 0.02 17.67 13.73
C ASP A 33 -0.75 18.89 14.27
N ARG A 34 -1.61 18.66 15.26
CA ARG A 34 -2.47 19.67 15.89
C ARG A 34 -2.01 20.05 17.30
N SER A 35 -0.83 19.61 17.71
CA SER A 35 -0.29 19.81 19.06
C SER A 35 0.00 21.29 19.39
N ASN A 36 0.41 22.08 18.41
CA ASN A 36 0.78 23.49 18.60
C ASN A 36 0.26 24.35 17.43
N ASP A 37 -0.41 25.45 17.76
CA ASP A 37 -1.01 26.35 16.77
C ASP A 37 0.03 26.96 15.80
N VAL A 38 1.28 27.14 16.25
CA VAL A 38 2.37 27.66 15.41
C VAL A 38 2.83 26.65 14.36
N THR A 39 2.81 25.35 14.69
CA THR A 39 3.27 24.29 13.77
C THR A 39 2.12 23.74 12.93
N ARG A 40 0.88 23.78 13.40
CA ARG A 40 -0.31 23.27 12.70
C ARG A 40 -0.47 23.86 11.31
N LEU A 41 -0.33 25.18 11.18
CA LEU A 41 -0.50 25.87 9.90
C LEU A 41 0.65 25.56 8.93
N ARG A 42 1.89 25.51 9.45
CA ARG A 42 3.07 25.18 8.65
C ARG A 42 3.00 23.75 8.11
N ASP A 43 2.65 22.79 8.96
CA ASP A 43 2.51 21.38 8.58
C ASP A 43 1.37 21.19 7.57
N PHE A 44 0.24 21.89 7.78
CA PHE A 44 -0.84 21.90 6.80
C PHE A 44 -0.39 22.42 5.43
N PHE A 45 0.28 23.57 5.35
CA PHE A 45 0.75 24.10 4.07
C PHE A 45 1.78 23.20 3.40
N SER A 46 2.70 22.60 4.15
CA SER A 46 3.66 21.64 3.62
C SER A 46 2.96 20.47 2.94
N ARG A 47 1.98 19.85 3.63
CA ARG A 47 1.24 18.71 3.10
C ARG A 47 0.34 19.06 1.92
N VAL A 48 -0.19 20.29 1.89
CA VAL A 48 -0.96 20.77 0.74
C VAL A 48 -0.07 20.98 -0.49
N ASP A 49 1.18 21.40 -0.32
CA ASP A 49 2.12 21.50 -1.44
C ASP A 49 2.48 20.11 -2.00
N ASP A 50 2.75 19.15 -1.12
CA ASP A 50 2.97 17.76 -1.51
C ASP A 50 1.76 17.19 -2.27
N LEU A 51 0.54 17.42 -1.76
CA LEU A 51 -0.71 17.06 -2.44
C LEU A 51 -0.81 17.70 -3.84
N TYR A 52 -0.40 18.97 -3.97
CA TYR A 52 -0.42 19.66 -5.26
C TYR A 52 0.55 19.03 -6.26
N GLN A 53 1.75 18.67 -5.82
CA GLN A 53 2.72 17.94 -6.63
C GLN A 53 2.17 16.58 -7.07
N ASP A 54 1.54 15.84 -6.15
CA ASP A 54 0.89 14.55 -6.46
C ASP A 54 -0.22 14.70 -7.51
N MET A 55 -1.08 15.72 -7.38
CA MET A 55 -2.13 15.99 -8.36
C MET A 55 -1.56 16.25 -9.76
N LYS A 56 -0.46 17.02 -9.83
CA LYS A 56 0.25 17.30 -11.08
C LYS A 56 0.90 16.05 -11.65
N TYR A 57 1.49 15.21 -10.80
CA TYR A 57 2.09 13.94 -11.22
C TYR A 57 1.04 12.99 -11.77
N GLN A 58 -0.09 12.83 -11.08
CA GLN A 58 -1.21 12.07 -11.60
C GLN A 58 -1.70 12.65 -12.95
N GLN A 59 -1.68 13.98 -13.11
CA GLN A 59 -2.09 14.64 -14.35
C GLN A 59 -1.18 14.31 -15.51
N TRP A 60 0.11 14.28 -15.25
CA TRP A 60 1.10 13.81 -16.20
C TRP A 60 0.89 12.32 -16.54
N LEU A 61 0.68 11.46 -15.54
CA LEU A 61 0.45 10.03 -15.75
C LEU A 61 -0.81 9.73 -16.58
N ASN A 62 -1.89 10.46 -16.35
CA ASN A 62 -3.16 10.25 -17.07
C ASN A 62 -3.13 10.77 -18.52
N ARG A 63 -2.06 11.44 -18.95
CA ARG A 63 -1.91 11.88 -20.34
C ARG A 63 -1.75 10.70 -21.30
N ASN A 64 -1.19 9.58 -20.82
CA ASN A 64 -0.93 8.39 -21.63
C ASN A 64 -1.91 7.27 -21.28
N THR A 65 -2.68 6.80 -22.27
CA THR A 65 -3.65 5.69 -22.10
C THR A 65 -2.99 4.39 -21.62
N VAL A 66 -1.74 4.14 -22.04
CA VAL A 66 -0.95 2.97 -21.62
C VAL A 66 -0.76 2.94 -20.11
N THR A 67 -0.45 4.08 -19.49
CA THR A 67 -0.25 4.19 -18.04
C THR A 67 -1.54 3.88 -17.27
N VAL A 68 -2.69 4.29 -17.79
CA VAL A 68 -4.00 3.98 -17.18
C VAL A 68 -4.29 2.47 -17.24
N LEU A 69 -3.94 1.80 -18.34
CA LEU A 69 -4.08 0.34 -18.47
C LEU A 69 -3.15 -0.40 -17.51
N ILE A 70 -1.88 0.00 -17.41
CA ILE A 70 -0.92 -0.59 -16.48
C ILE A 70 -1.43 -0.50 -15.04
N ARG A 71 -2.03 0.63 -14.63
CA ARG A 71 -2.61 0.77 -13.28
C ARG A 71 -3.76 -0.21 -13.02
N LYS A 72 -4.59 -0.49 -14.04
CA LYS A 72 -5.67 -1.49 -13.91
C LYS A 72 -5.11 -2.90 -13.81
N ILE A 73 -4.12 -3.23 -14.65
CA ILE A 73 -3.45 -4.54 -14.64
C ILE A 73 -2.72 -4.76 -13.31
N GLY A 74 -2.03 -3.75 -12.79
CA GLY A 74 -1.31 -3.84 -11.51
C GLY A 74 -2.20 -4.26 -10.35
N LYS A 75 -3.39 -3.66 -10.20
CA LYS A 75 -4.33 -4.05 -9.13
C LYS A 75 -4.80 -5.51 -9.24
N VAL A 76 -5.03 -5.98 -10.47
CA VAL A 76 -5.41 -7.38 -10.70
C VAL A 76 -4.22 -8.31 -10.44
N ALA A 77 -3.02 -7.91 -10.85
CA ALA A 77 -1.79 -8.65 -10.63
C ALA A 77 -1.49 -8.81 -9.13
N ASP A 78 -1.65 -7.75 -8.33
CA ASP A 78 -1.47 -7.81 -6.87
C ASP A 78 -2.42 -8.83 -6.23
N PHE A 79 -3.69 -8.84 -6.64
CA PHE A 79 -4.67 -9.81 -6.15
C PHE A 79 -4.33 -11.24 -6.56
N CYS A 80 -3.95 -11.47 -7.83
CA CYS A 80 -3.53 -12.77 -8.33
C CYS A 80 -2.26 -13.28 -7.63
N TYR A 81 -1.32 -12.38 -7.33
CA TYR A 81 -0.09 -12.71 -6.61
C TYR A 81 -0.40 -13.20 -5.19
N LEU A 82 -1.23 -12.47 -4.45
CA LEU A 82 -1.69 -12.89 -3.13
C LEU A 82 -2.40 -14.24 -3.18
N GLY A 83 -3.29 -14.44 -4.15
CA GLY A 83 -3.97 -15.71 -4.38
C GLY A 83 -3.00 -16.86 -4.65
N ASN A 84 -1.96 -16.63 -5.46
CA ASN A 84 -0.94 -17.63 -5.79
C ASN A 84 -0.12 -18.04 -4.56
N VAL A 85 0.31 -17.08 -3.75
CA VAL A 85 1.07 -17.36 -2.51
C VAL A 85 0.22 -18.19 -1.54
N ILE A 86 -1.06 -17.86 -1.37
CA ILE A 86 -1.97 -18.64 -0.51
C ILE A 86 -2.15 -20.06 -1.07
N LEU A 87 -2.37 -20.21 -2.37
CA LEU A 87 -2.54 -21.51 -3.03
C LEU A 87 -1.29 -22.39 -2.85
N MET A 88 -0.09 -21.84 -3.03
CA MET A 88 1.17 -22.57 -2.82
C MET A 88 1.31 -23.03 -1.36
N ASN A 89 1.01 -22.16 -0.40
CA ASN A 89 1.05 -22.51 1.02
C ASN A 89 0.03 -23.59 1.39
N ILE A 90 -1.18 -23.56 0.81
CA ILE A 90 -2.19 -24.60 0.99
C ILE A 90 -1.72 -25.92 0.37
N MET A 91 -1.14 -25.88 -0.84
CA MET A 91 -0.57 -27.07 -1.46
C MET A 91 0.53 -27.68 -0.59
N LEU A 92 1.41 -26.87 -0.02
CA LEU A 92 2.39 -27.36 0.95
C LEU A 92 1.68 -28.06 2.10
N LEU A 93 0.70 -27.44 2.77
CA LEU A 93 -0.01 -28.10 3.89
C LEU A 93 -0.67 -29.43 3.54
N VAL A 94 -1.23 -29.57 2.33
CA VAL A 94 -1.91 -30.81 1.90
C VAL A 94 -0.91 -31.90 1.52
N PHE A 95 0.16 -31.56 0.81
CA PHE A 95 1.13 -32.53 0.29
C PHE A 95 2.30 -32.80 1.23
N PHE A 96 2.53 -31.96 2.24
CA PHE A 96 3.57 -32.20 3.24
C PHE A 96 3.09 -33.29 4.21
N LYS A 97 3.41 -34.54 3.89
CA LYS A 97 3.27 -35.67 4.80
C LYS A 97 4.11 -35.39 6.05
N TRP A 98 3.45 -35.35 7.21
CA TRP A 98 4.08 -35.16 8.52
C TRP A 98 5.15 -36.25 8.73
N ARG A 99 6.42 -35.88 8.62
CA ARG A 99 7.54 -36.72 9.06
C ARG A 99 7.67 -36.50 10.57
N PRO A 100 7.39 -37.50 11.42
CA PRO A 100 7.65 -37.33 12.84
C PRO A 100 9.14 -37.01 13.06
N PRO A 101 9.47 -36.19 14.07
CA PRO A 101 10.86 -35.97 14.45
C PRO A 101 11.53 -37.32 14.76
N LEU A 102 12.83 -37.43 14.43
CA LEU A 102 13.65 -38.58 14.80
C LEU A 102 13.90 -38.55 16.31
N ASP A 103 12.94 -38.96 17.12
CA ASP A 103 13.12 -39.15 18.56
C ASP A 103 12.38 -40.38 19.09
N SER A 104 12.72 -41.56 18.57
CA SER A 104 12.76 -42.79 19.35
C SER A 104 13.31 -43.92 18.46
N ASP A 105 14.44 -44.50 18.88
CA ASP A 105 15.09 -45.71 18.36
C ASP A 105 16.14 -45.56 17.21
N PRO A 106 17.45 -45.53 17.55
CA PRO A 106 18.56 -45.44 16.59
C PRO A 106 18.85 -46.73 15.80
N ASP A 107 18.15 -47.83 16.04
CA ASP A 107 18.33 -49.14 15.39
C ASP A 107 17.40 -49.34 14.17
N ALA A 108 16.28 -48.62 14.08
CA ALA A 108 15.38 -48.69 12.91
C ALA A 108 16.02 -48.15 11.61
N THR A 109 16.94 -47.19 11.72
CA THR A 109 17.57 -46.54 10.56
C THR A 109 18.55 -47.44 9.81
N TRP A 110 19.22 -48.37 10.51
CA TRP A 110 20.21 -49.27 9.91
C TRP A 110 19.56 -50.40 9.10
N ASN A 111 18.36 -50.83 9.49
CA ASN A 111 17.61 -51.87 8.78
C ASN A 111 17.07 -51.37 7.43
N GLU A 112 16.58 -50.12 7.37
CA GLU A 112 16.18 -49.51 6.09
C GLU A 112 17.37 -49.27 5.16
N LEU A 113 18.53 -48.86 5.68
CA LEU A 113 19.74 -48.67 4.87
C LEU A 113 20.34 -49.98 4.35
N MET A 114 20.23 -51.10 5.10
CA MET A 114 20.69 -52.41 4.63
C MET A 114 19.80 -53.00 3.52
N HIS A 115 18.48 -52.76 3.53
CA HIS A 115 17.58 -53.25 2.48
C HIS A 115 17.76 -52.59 1.11
N VAL A 116 18.51 -51.48 1.03
CA VAL A 116 18.80 -50.77 -0.22
C VAL A 116 20.16 -51.16 -0.83
N GLN A 117 21.02 -51.87 -0.08
CA GLN A 117 22.35 -52.27 -0.53
C GLN A 117 22.53 -53.76 -0.82
N LEU A 118 21.46 -54.57 -0.83
CA LEU A 118 21.46 -55.96 -1.30
C LEU A 118 20.64 -56.14 -2.58
#